data_AF-A0AAC9PXZ0-F1
#
_entry.id   AF-A0AAC9PXZ0-F1
#
_cell.length_a   1.000
_cell.length_b   1.000
_cell.length_c   1.000
_cell.angle_alpha   90.00
_cell.angle_beta   90.00
_cell.angle_gamma   90.00
#
_symmetry.space_group_name_H-M   'P 1'
#
loop_
_entity.id
_entity.type
_entity.pdbx_description
1 polymer ?
#
loop_
_entity_poly.entity_id
_entity_poly.type
_entity_poly.pdbx_seq_one_letter_code
_entity_poly.pdbx_strand_id
1 'polypeptide(L)'
;MYFEFTPVEYNQFRKYVLLIESEFWERKYSNINVRRRIPIPTLQENLVLMFNRQEVAELKALITNKKEAVFNTILNVDDIDYTFIIN
;
A
#
# COMPACT_ATOMS: atom_id res chain seq x y z
N MET A 1 -0.01 20.31 0.31
CA MET A 1 -0.74 19.67 1.43
C MET A 1 0.10 18.47 1.87
N TYR A 2 0.53 18.42 3.13
CA TYR A 2 1.32 17.30 3.64
C TYR A 2 0.39 16.29 4.31
N PHE A 3 0.60 15.01 4.00
CA PHE A 3 -0.10 13.91 4.65
C PHE A 3 0.80 13.40 5.77
N GLU A 4 0.49 13.82 7.00
CA GLU A 4 1.27 13.50 8.19
C GLU A 4 0.37 12.84 9.24
N PHE A 5 0.97 11.95 10.03
CA PHE A 5 0.28 11.29 11.13
C PHE A 5 0.83 11.78 12.47
N THR A 6 -0.05 12.06 13.42
CA THR A 6 0.29 12.02 14.83
C THR A 6 0.69 10.60 15.24
N PRO A 7 1.42 10.41 16.35
CA PRO A 7 1.79 9.07 16.82
C PRO A 7 0.60 8.12 17.07
N VAL A 8 -0.55 8.67 17.48
CA VAL A 8 -1.78 7.90 17.70
C VAL A 8 -2.38 7.46 16.38
N GLU A 9 -2.51 8.39 15.42
CA GLU A 9 -3.03 8.10 14.08
C GLU A 9 -2.14 7.09 13.36
N TYR A 10 -0.81 7.21 13.48
CA TYR A 10 0.13 6.26 12.89
C TYR A 10 -0.07 4.85 13.46
N ASN A 11 -0.26 4.72 14.77
CA ASN A 11 -0.50 3.42 15.40
C ASN A 11 -1.84 2.78 14.95
N GLN A 12 -2.88 3.60 14.79
CA GLN A 12 -4.17 3.13 14.27
C GLN A 12 -4.04 2.71 12.80
N PHE A 13 -3.42 3.55 11.98
CA PHE A 13 -3.11 3.26 10.58
C PHE A 13 -2.32 1.96 10.44
N ARG A 14 -1.27 1.77 11.25
CA ARG A 14 -0.46 0.54 11.29
C ARG A 14 -1.31 -0.69 11.57
N LYS A 15 -2.16 -0.65 12.60
CA LYS A 15 -3.05 -1.77 12.94
C LYS A 15 -4.00 -2.07 11.79
N TYR A 16 -4.60 -1.03 11.20
CA TYR A 16 -5.51 -1.18 10.07
C TYR A 16 -4.83 -1.85 8.88
N VAL A 17 -3.67 -1.34 8.44
CA VAL A 17 -2.96 -1.88 7.27
C VAL A 17 -2.61 -3.35 7.45
N LEU A 18 -2.19 -3.77 8.65
CA LEU A 18 -1.84 -5.16 8.93
C LEU A 18 -3.05 -6.11 8.79
N LEU A 19 -4.26 -5.61 9.08
CA LEU A 19 -5.51 -6.37 8.99
C LEU A 19 -6.13 -6.41 7.58
N ILE A 20 -5.55 -5.70 6.60
CA ILE A 20 -6.08 -5.71 5.23
C ILE A 20 -5.93 -7.10 4.61
N GLU A 21 -7.03 -7.72 4.24
CA GLU A 21 -7.05 -8.98 3.49
C GLU A 21 -7.14 -8.69 1.99
N SER A 22 -5.99 -8.66 1.30
CA SER A 22 -5.96 -8.32 -0.13
C SER A 22 -6.81 -9.24 -1.01
N GLU A 23 -6.87 -10.53 -0.68
CA GLU A 23 -7.70 -11.51 -1.41
C GLU A 23 -9.19 -11.21 -1.33
N PHE A 24 -9.67 -10.76 -0.16
CA PHE A 24 -11.08 -10.40 0.02
C PHE A 24 -11.47 -9.27 -0.94
N TRP A 25 -10.65 -8.23 -1.03
CA TRP A 25 -10.88 -7.07 -1.89
C TRP A 25 -10.77 -7.40 -3.38
N GLU A 26 -9.81 -8.23 -3.77
CA GLU A 26 -9.69 -8.71 -5.16
C GLU A 26 -10.93 -9.49 -5.60
N ARG A 27 -11.47 -10.36 -4.73
CA ARG A 27 -12.71 -11.09 -5.03
C ARG A 27 -13.90 -10.15 -5.10
N LYS A 28 -14.04 -9.24 -4.12
CA LYS A 28 -15.15 -8.28 -4.03
C LYS A 28 -15.23 -7.36 -5.26
N TYR A 29 -14.08 -6.96 -5.80
CA TYR A 29 -13.98 -6.08 -6.97
C TYR A 29 -13.40 -6.78 -8.20
N SER A 30 -13.61 -8.09 -8.31
CA SER A 30 -13.14 -8.91 -9.44
C SER A 30 -13.62 -8.38 -10.80
N ASN A 31 -14.85 -7.85 -10.83
CA ASN A 31 -15.51 -7.34 -12.03
C ASN A 31 -15.09 -5.90 -12.43
N ILE A 32 -14.28 -5.21 -11.63
CA ILE A 32 -13.86 -3.83 -11.93
C ILE A 32 -12.52 -3.86 -12.66
N ASN A 33 -12.46 -3.29 -13.86
CA ASN A 33 -11.24 -3.26 -14.67
C ASN A 33 -10.27 -2.13 -14.27
N VAL A 34 -9.88 -2.08 -12.99
CA VAL A 34 -8.89 -1.13 -12.46
C VAL A 34 -7.70 -1.87 -11.85
N ARG A 35 -6.50 -1.29 -11.99
CA ARG A 35 -5.23 -1.86 -11.48
C ARG A 35 -5.18 -1.86 -9.95
N ARG A 36 -5.77 -0.84 -9.31
CA ARG A 36 -5.81 -0.68 -7.85
C ARG A 36 -7.23 -0.87 -7.35
N ARG A 37 -7.47 -1.92 -6.55
CA ARG A 37 -8.80 -2.37 -6.10
C ARG A 37 -8.99 -2.38 -4.60
N ILE A 38 -7.94 -2.08 -3.84
CA ILE A 38 -7.94 -2.13 -2.37
C ILE A 38 -8.01 -0.69 -1.86
N PRO A 39 -9.18 -0.23 -1.39
CA PRO A 39 -9.31 1.10 -0.81
C PRO A 39 -8.81 1.10 0.64
N ILE A 40 -8.01 2.11 0.99
CA ILE A 40 -7.66 2.47 2.36
C ILE A 40 -8.26 3.85 2.63
N PRO A 41 -9.29 3.96 3.50
CA PRO A 41 -9.90 5.23 3.82
C PRO A 41 -8.90 6.11 4.59
N THR A 42 -8.93 7.41 4.31
CA THR A 42 -8.19 8.39 5.11
C THR A 42 -9.15 9.10 6.08
N LEU A 43 -8.60 9.92 6.98
CA LEU A 43 -9.41 10.78 7.85
C LEU A 43 -10.06 11.96 7.10
N GLN A 44 -9.64 12.23 5.86
CA GLN A 44 -10.27 13.23 5.02
C GLN A 44 -11.43 12.58 4.26
N GLU A 45 -12.64 13.09 4.44
CA GLU A 45 -13.88 12.52 3.87
C GLU A 45 -13.83 12.36 2.34
N ASN A 46 -13.02 13.20 1.67
CA ASN A 46 -12.94 13.28 0.22
C ASN A 46 -11.69 12.61 -0.35
N LEU A 47 -10.93 11.86 0.47
CA LEU A 47 -9.69 11.20 0.06
C LEU A 47 -9.68 9.72 0.47
N VAL A 48 -9.50 8.86 -0.53
CA VAL A 48 -9.25 7.43 -0.38
C VAL A 48 -7.94 7.10 -1.08
N LEU A 49 -7.09 6.33 -0.41
CA LEU A 49 -5.90 5.77 -1.02
C LEU A 49 -6.26 4.44 -1.68
N MET A 50 -5.89 4.28 -2.95
CA MET A 50 -6.15 3.05 -3.70
C MET A 50 -4.85 2.28 -3.86
N PHE A 51 -4.90 0.97 -3.64
CA PHE A 51 -3.74 0.08 -3.77
C PHE A 51 -4.07 -1.18 -4.56
N ASN A 52 -3.05 -1.81 -5.12
CA ASN A 52 -3.09 -3.18 -5.60
C ASN A 52 -2.47 -4.15 -4.57
N ARG A 53 -2.56 -5.45 -4.82
CA ARG A 53 -2.08 -6.48 -3.87
C ARG A 53 -0.59 -6.36 -3.56
N GLN A 54 0.25 -6.08 -4.56
CA GLN A 54 1.69 -5.91 -4.38
C GLN A 54 1.98 -4.68 -3.51
N GLU A 55 1.36 -3.53 -3.82
CA GLU A 55 1.57 -2.29 -3.07
C GLU A 55 1.12 -2.43 -1.60
N VAL A 56 0.03 -3.18 -1.33
CA VAL A 56 -0.38 -3.49 0.05
C VAL A 56 0.66 -4.35 0.78
N ALA A 57 1.26 -5.32 0.09
CA ALA A 57 2.31 -6.16 0.68
C ALA A 57 3.57 -5.35 1.03
N GLU A 58 3.98 -4.46 0.13
CA GLU A 58 5.09 -3.52 0.35
C GLU A 58 4.79 -2.56 1.50
N LEU A 59 3.57 -2.00 1.57
CA LEU A 59 3.13 -1.13 2.65
C LEU A 59 3.14 -1.87 4.00
N LYS A 60 2.66 -3.12 4.05
CA LYS A 60 2.76 -3.97 5.26
C LYS A 60 4.22 -4.20 5.66
N ALA A 61 5.11 -4.45 4.70
CA ALA A 61 6.53 -4.65 4.98
C ALA A 61 7.17 -3.38 5.57
N LEU A 62 6.87 -2.22 4.99
CA LEU A 62 7.35 -0.91 5.44
C LEU A 62 6.92 -0.61 6.90
N ILE A 63 5.64 -0.80 7.21
CA ILE A 63 5.06 -0.49 8.53
C ILE A 63 5.49 -1.50 9.61
N THR A 64 5.86 -2.71 9.22
CA THR A 64 6.30 -3.75 10.17
C THR A 64 7.75 -3.56 10.61
N ASN A 65 8.46 -2.53 10.10
CA ASN A 65 9.86 -2.26 10.44
C ASN A 65 10.76 -3.50 10.24
N LYS A 66 10.57 -4.26 9.15
CA LYS A 66 11.55 -5.26 8.70
C LYS A 66 12.79 -4.54 8.13
N LYS A 67 13.50 -3.79 8.98
CA LYS A 67 14.68 -3.02 8.61
C LYS A 67 15.83 -3.90 8.11
N GLU A 68 15.87 -5.16 8.50
CA GLU A 68 17.01 -6.00 8.11
C GLU A 68 16.84 -6.69 6.77
N ALA A 69 15.65 -7.16 6.38
CA ALA A 69 15.53 -7.97 5.16
C ALA A 69 15.48 -7.14 3.86
N VAL A 70 14.84 -5.97 3.87
CA VAL A 70 14.55 -5.19 2.64
C VAL A 70 15.77 -4.43 2.12
N PHE A 71 16.66 -3.94 3.00
CA PHE A 71 17.88 -3.24 2.61
C PHE A 71 19.08 -4.16 2.38
N ASN A 72 18.97 -5.44 2.76
CA ASN A 72 20.01 -6.45 2.51
C ASN A 72 19.88 -7.11 1.14
N THR A 73 18.85 -6.76 0.35
CA THR A 73 18.64 -7.24 -1.01
C THR A 73 18.95 -6.15 -2.02
N ILE A 74 19.75 -6.50 -3.04
CA ILE A 74 19.99 -5.63 -4.20
C ILE A 74 18.69 -5.55 -5.01
N LEU A 75 18.27 -4.34 -5.39
CA LEU A 75 17.14 -4.13 -6.30
C LEU A 75 17.44 -4.76 -7.66
N ASN A 76 16.54 -5.61 -8.15
CA ASN A 76 16.60 -6.10 -9.51
C ASN A 76 15.94 -5.10 -10.47
N VAL A 77 16.31 -5.16 -11.75
CA VAL A 77 15.67 -4.37 -12.82
C VAL A 77 14.16 -4.64 -12.85
N ASP A 78 13.73 -5.88 -12.62
CA ASP A 78 12.31 -6.27 -12.61
C ASP A 78 11.51 -5.67 -11.44
N ASP A 79 12.18 -5.18 -10.38
CA ASP A 79 11.53 -4.52 -9.25
C ASP A 79 11.13 -3.07 -9.57
N ILE A 80 11.60 -2.52 -10.70
CA ILE A 80 11.36 -1.13 -11.12
C ILE A 80 10.31 -1.11 -12.22
N ASP A 81 9.15 -0.52 -11.95
CA ASP A 81 8.11 -0.31 -12.96
C ASP A 81 8.50 0.86 -13.90
N TYR A 82 9.26 0.56 -14.96
CA TYR A 82 9.72 1.53 -15.96
C TYR A 82 8.60 2.16 -16.81
N THR A 83 7.36 1.71 -16.66
CA THR A 83 6.21 2.14 -17.48
C THR A 83 5.88 3.64 -17.31
N PHE A 84 6.55 4.36 -16.40
CA PHE A 84 6.28 5.77 -16.07
C PHE A 84 7.33 6.78 -16.59
N ILE A 85 8.45 6.37 -17.19
CA ILE A 85 9.54 7.30 -17.57
C ILE A 85 9.44 7.80 -19.03
N ILE A 86 8.53 7.27 -19.85
CA ILE A 86 8.35 7.73 -21.24
C ILE A 86 6.97 8.40 -21.36
N ASN A 87 6.89 9.67 -20.94
CA ASN A 87 5.89 10.64 -21.38
C ASN A 87 6.48 12.05 -21.26
#